data_AF-A0A537GLV1-F1
#
_entry.id   AF-A0A537GLV1-F1
#
_cell.length_a   1.000
_cell.length_b   1.000
_cell.length_c   1.000
_cell.angle_alpha   90.00
_cell.angle_beta   90.00
_cell.angle_gamma   90.00
#
_symmetry.space_group_name_H-M   'P 1'
#
loop_
_entity.id
_entity.type
_entity.pdbx_description
1 polymer ?
#
loop_
_entity_poly.entity_id
_entity_poly.type
_entity_poly.pdbx_seq_one_letter_code
_entity_poly.pdbx_strand_id
1 'polypeptide(L)'
;MNDGSIWMVWSRTDTSSNLENVYYQSYRSGAWSSRVQLTSTTNQDHHPHIIQDSNSTIWVAWNRELPVTSLVFQNDIFYTYSVNLGSSFIPEVNLTSDVGCSAVCPEDLMPSIAQLKDGRLYLFWSTNRDPQNYWDLYYATTNPQPFHNVAVTSLIAGPLKLLDGGLVSINVTVADLGNWPESFFLFLKATNVSSTTIAAQYLSLAAGQSMTLSINWNTNSVTWGKYKISASIPPGPNEIVTGDNSMTSPSVLWLVPPADVNMDGRVDILDAALIGVAYGSTPGKPNWNKAADLNGDGKVDILDAALVAYYYGAAS
;
A
#
# COMPACT_ATOMS: atom_id res chain seq x y z
N MET A 1 5.01 -3.75 -15.37
CA MET A 1 5.68 -3.54 -14.07
C MET A 1 4.74 -2.78 -13.14
N ASN A 2 4.94 -2.88 -11.82
CA ASN A 2 4.09 -2.31 -10.76
C ASN A 2 3.94 -0.79 -10.85
N ASP A 3 4.94 -0.10 -11.41
CA ASP A 3 4.93 1.35 -11.67
C ASP A 3 4.21 1.73 -12.99
N GLY A 4 3.51 0.78 -13.63
CA GLY A 4 2.84 0.96 -14.91
C GLY A 4 3.78 0.97 -16.12
N SER A 5 5.09 0.81 -15.93
CA SER A 5 6.05 0.74 -17.04
C SER A 5 6.01 -0.61 -17.77
N ILE A 6 6.35 -0.59 -19.06
CA ILE A 6 6.60 -1.80 -19.85
C ILE A 6 8.11 -1.95 -20.00
N TRP A 7 8.62 -3.16 -19.79
CA TRP A 7 10.02 -3.48 -20.02
C TRP A 7 10.13 -4.53 -21.11
N MET A 8 11.11 -4.35 -21.97
CA MET A 8 11.44 -5.28 -23.03
C MET A 8 12.91 -5.64 -22.91
N VAL A 9 13.20 -6.95 -22.95
CA VAL A 9 14.54 -7.50 -23.03
C VAL A 9 14.66 -8.31 -24.31
N TRP A 10 15.81 -8.26 -24.97
CA TRP A 10 16.08 -9.04 -26.17
C TRP A 10 17.59 -9.24 -26.35
N SER A 11 17.96 -10.29 -27.09
CA SER A 11 19.32 -10.46 -27.55
C SER A 11 19.53 -9.82 -28.92
N ARG A 12 20.71 -9.24 -29.14
CA ARG A 12 21.07 -8.60 -30.40
C ARG A 12 22.55 -8.84 -30.70
N THR A 13 22.83 -9.28 -31.92
CA THR A 13 24.17 -9.35 -32.49
C THR A 13 24.73 -7.95 -32.76
N ASP A 14 25.87 -7.64 -32.15
CA ASP A 14 26.65 -6.46 -32.46
C ASP A 14 27.31 -6.60 -33.84
N THR A 15 27.17 -5.59 -34.68
CA THR A 15 27.64 -5.65 -36.08
C THR A 15 29.15 -5.54 -36.23
N SER A 16 29.87 -5.12 -35.19
CA SER A 16 31.32 -4.95 -35.21
C SER A 16 32.05 -6.14 -34.59
N SER A 17 31.62 -6.61 -33.43
CA SER A 17 32.23 -7.77 -32.76
C SER A 17 31.62 -9.11 -33.17
N ASN A 18 30.45 -9.11 -33.81
CA ASN A 18 29.64 -10.30 -34.09
C ASN A 18 29.27 -11.09 -32.81
N LEU A 19 29.21 -10.39 -31.67
CA LEU A 19 28.77 -10.93 -30.39
C LEU A 19 27.32 -10.55 -30.11
N GLU A 20 26.52 -11.53 -29.75
CA GLU A 20 25.17 -11.37 -29.27
C GLU A 20 25.17 -11.02 -27.79
N ASN A 21 24.55 -9.88 -27.46
CA ASN A 21 24.46 -9.38 -26.10
C ASN A 21 22.99 -9.12 -25.74
N VAL A 22 22.68 -9.11 -24.44
CA VAL A 22 21.35 -8.78 -23.93
C VAL A 22 21.20 -7.26 -23.85
N TYR A 23 20.07 -6.76 -24.36
CA TYR A 23 19.70 -5.36 -24.29
C TYR A 23 18.32 -5.22 -23.66
N TYR A 24 18.06 -4.04 -23.10
CA TYR A 24 16.73 -3.69 -22.62
C TYR A 24 16.33 -2.24 -22.93
N GLN A 25 15.03 -2.01 -22.87
CA GLN A 25 14.38 -0.70 -22.88
C GLN A 25 13.19 -0.71 -21.93
N SER A 26 12.81 0.47 -21.46
CA SER A 26 11.57 0.67 -20.71
C SER A 26 10.69 1.72 -21.38
N TYR A 27 9.38 1.49 -21.39
CA TYR A 27 8.38 2.45 -21.82
C TYR A 27 7.77 3.12 -20.59
N ARG A 28 7.90 4.44 -20.51
CA ARG A 28 7.39 5.26 -19.42
C ARG A 28 6.75 6.51 -20.01
N SER A 29 5.58 6.89 -19.50
CA SER A 29 4.92 8.17 -19.82
C SER A 29 4.81 8.49 -21.32
N GLY A 30 4.50 7.50 -22.16
CA GLY A 30 4.31 7.72 -23.60
C GLY A 30 5.52 7.45 -24.48
N ALA A 31 6.71 7.19 -23.93
CA ALA A 31 7.95 7.06 -24.70
C ALA A 31 8.83 5.89 -24.24
N TRP A 32 9.59 5.32 -25.19
CA TRP A 32 10.64 4.34 -24.93
C TRP A 32 11.94 5.03 -24.50
N SER A 33 12.65 4.44 -23.56
CA SER A 33 14.01 4.85 -23.18
C SER A 33 15.00 4.63 -24.32
N SER A 34 16.19 5.23 -24.20
CA SER A 34 17.33 4.79 -24.99
C SER A 34 17.61 3.30 -24.74
N ARG A 35 18.18 2.65 -25.75
CA ARG A 35 18.64 1.26 -25.65
C ARG A 35 19.79 1.18 -24.66
N VAL A 36 19.71 0.25 -23.72
CA VAL A 36 20.78 -0.05 -22.78
C VAL A 36 21.29 -1.47 -23.05
N GLN A 37 22.61 -1.62 -23.14
CA GLN A 37 23.28 -2.91 -23.20
C GLN A 37 23.42 -3.44 -21.78
N LEU A 38 22.81 -4.59 -21.49
CA LEU A 38 22.85 -5.21 -20.17
C LEU A 38 24.13 -6.03 -19.97
N THR A 39 24.50 -6.82 -20.97
CA THR A 39 25.70 -7.67 -20.95
C THR A 39 26.73 -7.14 -21.95
N SER A 40 28.01 -7.24 -21.60
CA SER A 40 29.11 -6.68 -22.41
C SER A 40 30.35 -7.57 -22.45
N THR A 41 30.15 -8.88 -22.22
CA THR A 41 31.25 -9.85 -22.20
C THR A 41 31.72 -10.21 -23.62
N THR A 42 32.80 -10.99 -23.70
CA THR A 42 33.29 -11.53 -24.98
C THR A 42 32.55 -12.80 -25.44
N ASN A 43 31.56 -13.23 -24.67
CA ASN A 43 30.80 -14.46 -24.87
C ASN A 43 29.39 -14.14 -25.38
N GLN A 44 28.74 -15.11 -26.03
CA GLN A 44 27.43 -14.93 -26.63
C GLN A 44 26.32 -15.10 -25.59
N ASP A 45 25.37 -14.17 -25.53
CA ASP A 45 24.24 -14.20 -24.60
C ASP A 45 22.90 -14.31 -25.34
N HIS A 46 22.15 -15.38 -25.07
CA HIS A 46 20.93 -15.73 -25.80
C HIS A 46 19.70 -15.89 -24.89
N HIS A 47 18.52 -15.87 -25.52
CA HIS A 47 17.22 -16.20 -24.92
C HIS A 47 16.92 -15.53 -23.57
N PRO A 48 16.97 -14.18 -23.49
CA PRO A 48 16.73 -13.50 -22.24
C PRO A 48 15.24 -13.56 -21.85
N HIS A 49 14.99 -13.69 -20.56
CA HIS A 49 13.67 -13.64 -19.95
C HIS A 49 13.66 -12.61 -18.82
N ILE A 50 12.57 -11.87 -18.67
CA ILE A 50 12.42 -10.80 -17.68
C ILE A 50 11.11 -10.94 -16.91
N ILE A 51 11.16 -10.70 -15.61
CA ILE A 51 9.96 -10.49 -14.77
C ILE A 51 10.21 -9.38 -13.77
N GLN A 52 9.14 -8.92 -13.13
CA GLN A 52 9.22 -8.21 -11.86
C GLN A 52 8.49 -9.02 -10.79
N ASP A 53 9.13 -9.16 -9.63
CA ASP A 53 8.55 -9.86 -8.50
C ASP A 53 7.64 -8.96 -7.63
N SER A 54 7.07 -9.56 -6.59
CA SER A 54 6.23 -8.91 -5.59
C SER A 54 6.95 -7.85 -4.75
N ASN A 55 8.28 -7.75 -4.83
CA ASN A 55 9.08 -6.71 -4.17
C ASN A 55 9.48 -5.60 -5.14
N SER A 56 8.90 -5.57 -6.33
CA SER A 56 9.29 -4.66 -7.42
C SER A 56 10.72 -4.86 -7.94
N THR A 57 11.37 -5.98 -7.59
CA THR A 57 12.68 -6.34 -8.13
C THR A 57 12.53 -6.83 -9.55
N ILE A 58 13.31 -6.26 -10.47
CA ILE A 58 13.35 -6.69 -11.87
C ILE A 58 14.43 -7.76 -12.01
N TRP A 59 14.03 -8.96 -12.45
CA TRP A 59 14.93 -10.09 -12.67
C TRP A 59 15.09 -10.31 -14.16
N VAL A 60 16.33 -10.52 -14.61
CA VAL A 60 16.66 -10.89 -15.98
C VAL A 60 17.53 -12.14 -15.95
N ALA A 61 17.16 -13.16 -16.70
CA ALA A 61 17.95 -14.39 -16.88
C ALA A 61 18.19 -14.65 -18.36
N TRP A 62 19.31 -15.26 -18.72
CA TRP A 62 19.72 -15.60 -20.09
C TRP A 62 20.65 -16.81 -20.06
N ASN A 63 20.86 -17.47 -21.20
CA ASN A 63 21.94 -18.44 -21.32
C ASN A 63 23.16 -17.79 -21.97
N ARG A 64 24.36 -18.17 -21.53
CA ARG A 64 25.63 -17.69 -22.08
C ARG A 64 26.44 -18.85 -22.60
N GLU A 65 26.93 -18.73 -23.84
CA GLU A 65 27.86 -19.67 -24.43
C GLU A 65 29.29 -19.40 -23.91
N LEU A 66 29.85 -20.35 -23.17
CA LEU A 66 31.17 -20.28 -22.55
C LEU A 66 32.16 -21.21 -23.26
N PRO A 67 33.36 -20.74 -23.64
CA PRO A 67 34.37 -21.60 -24.23
C PRO A 67 34.99 -22.52 -23.17
N VAL A 68 34.94 -23.84 -23.40
CA VAL A 68 35.66 -24.85 -22.61
C VAL A 68 37.03 -25.12 -23.22
N THR A 69 37.08 -25.21 -24.55
CA THR A 69 38.31 -25.20 -25.36
C THR A 69 38.11 -24.29 -26.57
N SER A 70 39.06 -24.26 -27.51
CA SER A 70 38.90 -23.48 -28.75
C SER A 70 37.80 -24.00 -29.69
N LEU A 71 37.30 -25.23 -29.49
CA LEU A 71 36.32 -25.89 -30.36
C LEU A 71 35.11 -26.45 -29.60
N VAL A 72 35.12 -26.36 -28.27
CA VAL A 72 34.07 -26.92 -27.41
C VAL A 72 33.53 -25.79 -26.55
N PHE A 73 32.22 -25.63 -26.59
CA PHE A 73 31.48 -24.65 -25.82
C PHE A 73 30.49 -25.38 -24.91
N GLN A 74 30.02 -24.66 -23.91
CA GLN A 74 28.90 -25.05 -23.06
C GLN A 74 27.98 -23.85 -22.91
N ASN A 75 26.71 -24.07 -22.57
CA ASN A 75 25.81 -22.99 -22.20
C ASN A 75 25.47 -23.07 -20.72
N ASP A 76 25.64 -21.96 -20.01
CA ASP A 76 25.27 -21.84 -18.60
C ASP A 76 24.15 -20.80 -18.44
N ILE A 77 23.31 -20.97 -17.42
CA ILE A 77 22.28 -19.98 -17.08
C ILE A 77 22.89 -18.89 -16.21
N PHE A 78 22.73 -17.65 -16.67
CA PHE A 78 23.08 -16.46 -15.91
C PHE A 78 21.84 -15.68 -15.51
N TYR A 79 21.96 -14.92 -14.42
CA TYR A 79 20.96 -13.93 -14.06
C TYR A 79 21.58 -12.66 -13.47
N THR A 80 20.80 -11.59 -13.51
CA THR A 80 21.00 -10.38 -12.71
C THR A 80 19.65 -9.83 -12.25
N TYR A 81 19.68 -8.91 -11.30
CA TYR A 81 18.47 -8.21 -10.88
C TYR A 81 18.72 -6.76 -10.48
N SER A 82 17.63 -5.99 -10.48
CA SER A 82 17.61 -4.60 -10.06
C SER A 82 16.51 -4.35 -9.05
N VAL A 83 16.88 -3.73 -7.92
CA VAL A 83 15.94 -3.30 -6.86
C VAL A 83 15.61 -1.80 -6.95
N ASN A 84 16.10 -1.11 -7.98
CA ASN A 84 15.95 0.34 -8.15
C ASN A 84 15.39 0.70 -9.53
N LEU A 85 14.40 -0.07 -9.97
CA LEU A 85 13.68 0.12 -11.24
C LEU A 85 14.61 0.17 -12.46
N GLY A 86 15.68 -0.64 -12.41
CA GLY A 86 16.70 -0.78 -13.45
C GLY A 86 17.60 0.44 -13.65
N SER A 87 17.72 1.30 -12.61
CA SER A 87 18.78 2.33 -12.56
C SER A 87 20.16 1.69 -12.51
N SER A 88 20.28 0.55 -11.84
CA SER A 88 21.45 -0.31 -11.86
C SER A 88 21.06 -1.78 -11.66
N PHE A 89 21.89 -2.68 -12.18
CA PHE A 89 21.79 -4.12 -11.96
C PHE A 89 22.97 -4.59 -11.12
N ILE A 90 22.78 -5.64 -10.33
CA ILE A 90 23.89 -6.27 -9.61
C ILE A 90 24.84 -6.96 -10.61
N PRO A 91 26.07 -7.31 -10.20
CA PRO A 91 26.95 -8.15 -11.03
C PRO A 91 26.26 -9.43 -11.49
N GLU A 92 26.58 -9.88 -12.70
CA GLU A 92 26.04 -11.10 -13.30
C GLU A 92 26.41 -12.33 -12.46
N VAL A 93 25.45 -13.23 -12.24
CA VAL A 93 25.65 -14.47 -11.49
C VAL A 93 25.51 -15.66 -12.42
N ASN A 94 26.52 -16.54 -12.46
CA ASN A 94 26.43 -17.85 -13.12
C ASN A 94 25.71 -18.83 -12.18
N LEU A 95 24.53 -19.30 -12.56
CA LEU A 95 23.71 -20.20 -11.75
C LEU A 95 24.12 -21.66 -11.89
N THR A 96 24.33 -22.14 -13.12
CA THR A 96 24.56 -23.57 -13.37
C THR A 96 26.03 -23.95 -13.38
N SER A 97 26.93 -23.01 -13.68
CA SER A 97 28.39 -23.08 -13.47
C SER A 97 28.98 -24.47 -13.67
N ASP A 98 28.71 -25.10 -14.81
CA ASP A 98 29.16 -26.47 -15.04
C ASP A 98 30.69 -26.50 -15.21
N VAL A 99 31.33 -27.45 -14.53
CA VAL A 99 32.80 -27.63 -14.51
C VAL A 99 33.17 -29.07 -14.82
N GLY A 100 34.33 -29.26 -15.46
CA GLY A 100 34.93 -30.60 -15.66
C GLY A 100 34.50 -31.33 -16.93
N CYS A 101 33.78 -30.67 -17.84
CA CYS A 101 33.57 -31.16 -19.20
C CYS A 101 34.86 -31.06 -20.05
N SER A 102 35.09 -32.02 -20.96
CA SER A 102 36.14 -31.92 -21.98
C SER A 102 35.72 -32.20 -23.43
N ALA A 103 34.56 -32.84 -23.67
CA ALA A 103 34.14 -33.26 -25.01
C ALA A 103 32.62 -33.20 -25.25
N VAL A 104 31.82 -33.52 -24.24
CA VAL A 104 30.36 -33.38 -24.26
C VAL A 104 29.98 -32.60 -23.02
N CYS A 105 29.65 -31.33 -23.19
CA CYS A 105 29.30 -30.45 -22.08
C CYS A 105 27.79 -30.43 -21.89
N PRO A 106 27.32 -30.29 -20.64
CA PRO A 106 25.96 -29.89 -20.38
C PRO A 106 25.66 -28.56 -21.09
N GLU A 107 24.47 -28.48 -21.64
CA GLU A 107 23.94 -27.32 -22.34
C GLU A 107 22.71 -26.85 -21.57
N ASP A 108 22.79 -25.72 -20.87
CA ASP A 108 21.64 -25.12 -20.21
C ASP A 108 21.09 -23.95 -21.03
N LEU A 109 19.90 -24.14 -21.59
CA LEU A 109 19.35 -23.25 -22.61
C LEU A 109 17.96 -22.72 -22.26
N MET A 110 17.64 -21.57 -22.84
CA MET A 110 16.30 -20.99 -22.91
C MET A 110 15.64 -20.83 -21.52
N PRO A 111 16.24 -20.02 -20.61
CA PRO A 111 15.66 -19.82 -19.30
C PRO A 111 14.29 -19.15 -19.37
N SER A 112 13.39 -19.54 -18.46
CA SER A 112 12.13 -18.85 -18.20
C SER A 112 11.94 -18.69 -16.70
N ILE A 113 11.65 -17.47 -16.26
CA ILE A 113 11.50 -17.13 -14.84
C ILE A 113 10.06 -16.70 -14.52
N ALA A 114 9.53 -17.15 -13.40
CA ALA A 114 8.21 -16.74 -12.90
C ALA A 114 8.18 -16.71 -11.37
N GLN A 115 7.41 -15.79 -10.78
CA GLN A 115 7.06 -15.87 -9.36
C GLN A 115 5.76 -16.65 -9.20
N LEU A 116 5.74 -17.65 -8.31
CA LEU A 116 4.54 -18.43 -8.00
C LEU A 116 3.89 -17.94 -6.69
N LYS A 117 2.68 -18.46 -6.41
CA LYS A 117 1.85 -18.05 -5.25
C LYS A 117 2.49 -18.32 -3.89
N ASP A 118 3.48 -19.20 -3.82
CA ASP A 118 4.24 -19.46 -2.60
C ASP A 118 5.32 -18.39 -2.33
N GLY A 119 5.37 -17.35 -3.15
CA GLY A 119 6.29 -16.22 -3.05
C GLY A 119 7.66 -16.51 -3.68
N ARG A 120 7.95 -17.75 -4.08
CA ARG A 120 9.26 -18.10 -4.66
C ARG A 120 9.34 -17.69 -6.12
N LEU A 121 10.55 -17.36 -6.54
CA LEU A 121 10.91 -17.31 -7.96
C LEU A 121 11.33 -18.71 -8.38
N TYR A 122 10.77 -19.16 -9.49
CA TYR A 122 11.15 -20.36 -10.20
C TYR A 122 11.84 -19.96 -11.50
N LEU A 123 13.04 -20.47 -11.70
CA LEU A 123 13.76 -20.37 -12.97
C LEU A 123 13.83 -21.77 -13.58
N PHE A 124 13.24 -21.93 -14.75
CA PHE A 124 13.23 -23.17 -15.53
C PHE A 124 14.19 -23.04 -16.71
N TRP A 125 14.85 -24.13 -17.11
CA TRP A 125 15.69 -24.18 -18.31
C TRP A 125 15.70 -25.60 -18.90
N SER A 126 16.01 -25.70 -20.19
CA SER A 126 16.19 -26.99 -20.87
C SER A 126 17.65 -27.41 -20.78
N THR A 127 17.92 -28.68 -20.47
CA THR A 127 19.29 -29.17 -20.35
C THR A 127 19.44 -30.63 -20.73
N ASN A 128 20.60 -30.98 -21.29
CA ASN A 128 20.97 -32.36 -21.65
C ASN A 128 21.81 -33.05 -20.57
N ARG A 129 21.88 -32.52 -19.34
CA ARG A 129 22.77 -33.01 -18.29
C ARG A 129 22.43 -34.39 -17.71
N ASP A 130 21.34 -35.00 -18.16
CA ASP A 130 20.98 -36.37 -17.83
C ASP A 130 22.14 -37.34 -18.18
N PRO A 131 22.41 -38.41 -17.39
CA PRO A 131 23.50 -39.35 -17.68
C PRO A 131 23.46 -40.02 -19.07
N GLN A 132 22.30 -40.02 -19.74
CA GLN A 132 22.11 -40.55 -21.11
C GLN A 132 22.12 -39.44 -22.17
N ASN A 133 22.35 -38.18 -21.77
CA ASN A 133 22.32 -36.96 -22.57
C ASN A 133 20.94 -36.64 -23.18
N TYR A 134 19.85 -37.03 -22.51
CA TYR A 134 18.51 -36.62 -22.92
C TYR A 134 18.20 -35.20 -22.50
N TRP A 135 17.41 -34.51 -23.33
CA TRP A 135 16.94 -33.15 -23.06
C TRP A 135 15.74 -33.19 -22.12
N ASP A 136 15.90 -32.58 -20.95
CA ASP A 136 14.90 -32.49 -19.90
C ASP A 136 14.73 -31.05 -19.42
N LEU A 137 13.63 -30.80 -18.70
CA LEU A 137 13.36 -29.52 -18.05
C LEU A 137 13.85 -29.54 -16.60
N TYR A 138 14.75 -28.63 -16.27
CA TYR A 138 15.27 -28.43 -14.91
C TYR A 138 14.76 -27.11 -14.33
N TYR A 139 14.83 -26.97 -13.00
CA TYR A 139 14.48 -25.73 -12.33
C TYR A 139 15.33 -25.47 -11.08
N ALA A 140 15.43 -24.20 -10.71
CA ALA A 140 15.96 -23.69 -9.46
C ALA A 140 14.94 -22.75 -8.82
N THR A 141 14.98 -22.62 -7.49
CA THR A 141 14.07 -21.74 -6.75
C THR A 141 14.78 -20.87 -5.74
N THR A 142 14.22 -19.70 -5.47
CA THR A 142 14.63 -18.86 -4.35
C THR A 142 13.91 -19.24 -3.06
N ASN A 143 14.33 -18.66 -1.94
CA ASN A 143 13.45 -18.55 -0.77
C ASN A 143 12.21 -17.70 -1.12
N PRO A 144 11.06 -17.89 -0.42
CA PRO A 144 9.90 -17.04 -0.60
C PRO A 144 10.28 -15.56 -0.51
N GLN A 145 9.96 -14.81 -1.55
CA GLN A 145 10.13 -13.36 -1.57
C GLN A 145 9.02 -12.74 -0.69
N PRO A 146 9.37 -11.74 0.14
CA PRO A 146 8.37 -10.98 0.89
C PRO A 146 7.26 -10.45 -0.03
N PHE A 147 6.04 -10.48 0.45
CA PHE A 147 4.87 -9.85 -0.15
C PHE A 147 4.27 -8.95 0.92
N HIS A 148 4.35 -7.64 0.65
CA HIS A 148 3.92 -6.55 1.52
C HIS A 148 2.53 -6.08 1.09
N ASN A 149 1.58 -6.03 2.03
CA ASN A 149 0.22 -5.56 1.81
C ASN A 149 -0.45 -5.22 3.15
N VAL A 150 -0.52 -3.93 3.49
CA VAL A 150 -1.20 -3.43 4.69
C VAL A 150 -2.45 -2.63 4.33
N ALA A 151 -3.61 -3.19 4.68
CA ALA A 151 -4.90 -2.64 4.30
C ALA A 151 -5.66 -2.02 5.49
N VAL A 152 -6.44 -0.98 5.21
CA VAL A 152 -7.55 -0.56 6.08
C VAL A 152 -8.80 -1.31 5.62
N THR A 153 -9.29 -2.23 6.44
CA THR A 153 -10.39 -3.14 6.07
C THR A 153 -11.75 -2.72 6.62
N SER A 154 -11.78 -1.86 7.65
CA SER A 154 -13.03 -1.31 8.19
C SER A 154 -12.81 0.05 8.87
N LEU A 155 -13.78 0.95 8.74
CA LEU A 155 -13.79 2.25 9.42
C LEU A 155 -15.22 2.65 9.80
N ILE A 156 -15.50 2.66 11.10
CA ILE A 156 -16.81 2.98 11.66
C ILE A 156 -16.64 4.09 12.70
N ALA A 157 -17.48 5.12 12.66
CA ALA A 157 -17.47 6.21 13.62
C ALA A 157 -18.87 6.43 14.20
N GLY A 158 -18.96 6.76 15.48
CA GLY A 158 -20.22 7.06 16.15
C GLY A 158 -20.05 7.83 17.47
N PRO A 159 -21.04 8.65 17.87
CA PRO A 159 -22.27 8.99 17.15
C PRO A 159 -22.00 9.85 15.90
N LEU A 160 -22.92 9.83 14.92
CA LEU A 160 -22.77 10.56 13.65
C LEU A 160 -23.34 11.99 13.70
N LYS A 161 -24.01 12.37 14.78
CA LYS A 161 -24.54 13.71 14.99
C LYS A 161 -24.40 14.05 16.47
N LEU A 162 -23.77 15.18 16.77
CA LEU A 162 -23.47 15.58 18.13
C LEU A 162 -23.20 17.09 18.20
N LEU A 163 -23.40 17.66 19.39
CA LEU A 163 -22.96 19.01 19.71
C LEU A 163 -21.42 19.07 19.68
N ASP A 164 -20.90 20.26 19.37
CA ASP A 164 -19.47 20.54 19.52
C ASP A 164 -18.97 20.20 20.95
N GLY A 165 -17.72 19.75 21.03
CA GLY A 165 -17.09 19.22 22.24
C GLY A 165 -17.53 17.81 22.67
N GLY A 166 -18.40 17.15 21.91
CA GLY A 166 -18.73 15.75 22.13
C GLY A 166 -17.59 14.78 21.81
N LEU A 167 -17.74 13.54 22.28
CA LEU A 167 -16.79 12.45 22.01
C LEU A 167 -17.31 11.56 20.88
N VAL A 168 -16.48 11.34 19.86
CA VAL A 168 -16.72 10.39 18.78
C VAL A 168 -15.84 9.17 18.97
N SER A 169 -16.43 7.98 19.05
CA SER A 169 -15.71 6.72 19.04
C SER A 169 -15.51 6.24 17.60
N ILE A 170 -14.26 5.98 17.21
CA ILE A 170 -13.85 5.53 15.89
C ILE A 170 -13.22 4.15 16.03
N ASN A 171 -13.87 3.16 15.42
CA ASN A 171 -13.33 1.81 15.30
C ASN A 171 -12.76 1.62 13.89
N VAL A 172 -11.45 1.42 13.82
CA VAL A 172 -10.72 1.19 12.57
C VAL A 172 -10.08 -0.18 12.63
N THR A 173 -10.26 -0.98 11.59
CA THR A 173 -9.61 -2.29 11.45
C THR A 173 -8.57 -2.20 10.36
N VAL A 174 -7.35 -2.61 10.69
CA VAL A 174 -6.24 -2.76 9.77
C VAL A 174 -5.85 -4.23 9.67
N ALA A 175 -5.28 -4.64 8.56
CA ALA A 175 -4.80 -5.99 8.35
C ALA A 175 -3.51 -5.98 7.54
N ASP A 176 -2.58 -6.84 7.93
CA ASP A 176 -1.47 -7.26 7.08
C ASP A 176 -1.97 -8.47 6.28
N LEU A 177 -2.25 -8.26 4.99
CA LEU A 177 -2.67 -9.29 4.03
C LEU A 177 -1.46 -9.89 3.28
N GLY A 178 -0.26 -9.47 3.65
CA GLY A 178 1.01 -9.96 3.14
C GLY A 178 1.46 -11.27 3.78
N ASN A 179 2.67 -11.70 3.41
CA ASN A 179 3.34 -12.86 4.00
C ASN A 179 4.55 -12.47 4.87
N TRP A 180 4.76 -11.17 5.10
CA TRP A 180 5.88 -10.62 5.83
C TRP A 180 5.38 -9.69 6.93
N PRO A 181 5.92 -9.74 8.16
CA PRO A 181 5.47 -8.85 9.24
C PRO A 181 5.81 -7.38 8.95
N GLU A 182 4.83 -6.49 9.11
CA GLU A 182 4.96 -5.07 8.76
C GLU A 182 4.74 -4.15 9.95
N SER A 183 5.43 -3.00 9.92
CA SER A 183 5.26 -1.91 10.89
C SER A 183 5.04 -0.60 10.17
N PHE A 184 3.98 0.11 10.53
CA PHE A 184 3.51 1.27 9.76
C PHE A 184 2.78 2.29 10.64
N PHE A 185 2.59 3.50 10.11
CA PHE A 185 1.74 4.52 10.73
C PHE A 185 0.33 4.49 10.15
N LEU A 186 -0.67 4.42 11.02
CA LEU A 186 -2.07 4.67 10.68
C LEU A 186 -2.42 6.12 11.01
N PHE A 187 -2.94 6.86 10.02
CA PHE A 187 -3.46 8.22 10.20
C PHE A 187 -4.98 8.23 10.10
N LEU A 188 -5.65 8.81 11.09
CA LEU A 188 -7.07 9.13 11.05
C LEU A 188 -7.26 10.64 10.86
N LYS A 189 -8.14 11.02 9.95
CA LYS A 189 -8.46 12.42 9.65
C LYS A 189 -9.96 12.64 9.56
N ALA A 190 -10.41 13.84 9.94
CA ALA A 190 -11.73 14.36 9.66
C ALA A 190 -11.60 15.47 8.62
N THR A 191 -12.35 15.38 7.52
CA THR A 191 -12.26 16.33 6.42
C THR A 191 -13.63 16.96 6.16
N ASN A 192 -13.67 18.30 6.17
CA ASN A 192 -14.77 19.10 5.63
C ASN A 192 -14.18 19.92 4.46
N VAL A 193 -13.98 21.24 4.63
CA VAL A 193 -13.23 22.09 3.69
C VAL A 193 -11.73 21.87 3.86
N SER A 194 -11.28 21.72 5.11
CA SER A 194 -9.91 21.38 5.48
C SER A 194 -9.87 20.03 6.21
N SER A 195 -8.69 19.41 6.26
CA SER A 195 -8.46 18.17 7.00
C SER A 195 -7.92 18.46 8.39
N THR A 196 -8.54 17.86 9.42
CA THR A 196 -8.04 17.83 10.79
C THR A 196 -7.54 16.44 11.13
N THR A 197 -6.34 16.33 11.71
CA THR A 197 -5.81 15.05 12.17
C THR A 197 -6.49 14.65 13.48
N ILE A 198 -7.09 13.47 13.50
CA ILE A 198 -7.73 12.88 14.69
C ILE A 198 -6.68 12.15 15.52
N ALA A 199 -5.92 11.27 14.87
CA ALA A 199 -4.90 10.46 15.51
C ALA A 199 -3.85 9.99 14.50
N ALA A 200 -2.65 9.71 15.01
CA ALA A 200 -1.61 8.96 14.32
C ALA A 200 -1.14 7.84 15.26
N GLN A 201 -1.16 6.60 14.80
CA GLN A 201 -0.78 5.42 15.61
C GLN A 201 0.31 4.64 14.89
N TYR A 202 1.36 4.26 15.61
CA TYR A 202 2.39 3.37 15.10
C TYR A 202 2.06 1.93 15.49
N LEU A 203 1.97 1.05 14.49
CA LEU A 203 1.50 -0.32 14.66
C LEU A 203 2.51 -1.30 14.07
N SER A 204 2.46 -2.54 14.57
CA SER A 204 3.20 -3.67 14.02
C SER A 204 2.27 -4.88 13.99
N LEU A 205 2.16 -5.54 12.84
CA LEU A 205 1.34 -6.72 12.61
C LEU A 205 2.23 -7.87 12.14
N ALA A 206 1.92 -9.08 12.59
CA ALA A 206 2.45 -10.27 11.95
C ALA A 206 1.77 -10.49 10.59
N ALA A 207 2.46 -11.20 9.69
CA ALA A 207 1.91 -11.59 8.40
C ALA A 207 0.54 -12.27 8.55
N GLY A 208 -0.46 -11.79 7.81
CA GLY A 208 -1.85 -12.31 7.86
C GLY A 208 -2.66 -11.85 9.08
N GLN A 209 -2.11 -11.03 9.98
CA GLN A 209 -2.80 -10.57 11.18
C GLN A 209 -3.75 -9.41 10.87
N SER A 210 -4.88 -9.36 11.58
CA SER A 210 -5.74 -8.17 11.63
C SER A 210 -5.86 -7.63 13.06
N MET A 211 -6.03 -6.33 13.18
CA MET A 211 -6.19 -5.62 14.44
C MET A 211 -7.24 -4.53 14.31
N THR A 212 -8.14 -4.44 15.29
CA THR A 212 -9.11 -3.34 15.41
C THR A 212 -8.68 -2.40 16.54
N LEU A 213 -8.59 -1.12 16.23
CA LEU A 213 -8.32 -0.05 17.19
C LEU A 213 -9.60 0.74 17.46
N SER A 214 -9.81 1.09 18.73
CA SER A 214 -10.87 1.98 19.16
C SER A 214 -10.27 3.29 19.64
N ILE A 215 -10.56 4.38 18.93
CA ILE A 215 -10.00 5.71 19.15
C ILE A 215 -11.13 6.66 19.51
N ASN A 216 -11.01 7.32 20.66
CA ASN A 216 -11.95 8.34 21.10
C ASN A 216 -11.43 9.72 20.67
N TRP A 217 -12.17 10.38 19.79
CA TRP A 217 -11.87 11.72 19.31
C TRP A 217 -12.71 12.75 20.09
N ASN A 218 -12.02 13.66 20.78
CA ASN A 218 -12.64 14.84 21.37
C ASN A 218 -12.73 15.94 20.31
N THR A 219 -13.95 16.38 20.00
CA THR A 219 -14.20 17.38 18.96
C THR A 219 -14.08 18.82 19.48
N ASN A 220 -13.58 19.03 20.70
CA ASN A 220 -13.26 20.36 21.21
C ASN A 220 -12.42 21.15 20.20
N SER A 221 -12.81 22.41 19.97
CA SER A 221 -12.11 23.33 19.06
C SER A 221 -12.13 22.92 17.58
N VAL A 222 -12.96 21.93 17.21
CA VAL A 222 -13.24 21.60 15.81
C VAL A 222 -14.41 22.47 15.38
N THR A 223 -14.26 23.21 14.27
CA THR A 223 -15.36 23.99 13.70
C THR A 223 -16.56 23.08 13.45
N TRP A 224 -17.76 23.47 13.88
CA TRP A 224 -18.97 22.71 13.58
C TRP A 224 -19.19 22.62 12.06
N GLY A 225 -19.83 21.55 11.61
CA GLY A 225 -20.01 21.23 10.20
C GLY A 225 -20.12 19.74 9.93
N LYS A 226 -20.16 19.39 8.64
CA LYS A 226 -20.24 18.01 8.16
C LYS A 226 -18.87 17.49 7.75
N TYR A 227 -18.46 16.38 8.34
CA TYR A 227 -17.14 15.77 8.19
C TYR A 227 -17.20 14.37 7.62
N LYS A 228 -16.24 14.06 6.75
CA LYS A 228 -15.88 12.70 6.34
C LYS A 228 -14.68 12.23 7.14
N ILE A 229 -14.83 11.09 7.80
CA ILE A 229 -13.72 10.44 8.52
C ILE A 229 -12.99 9.54 7.53
N SER A 230 -11.66 9.63 7.49
CA SER A 230 -10.81 8.75 6.69
C SER A 230 -9.69 8.17 7.53
N ALA A 231 -9.24 7.00 7.12
CA ALA A 231 -8.10 6.27 7.63
C ALA A 231 -7.13 6.04 6.48
N SER A 232 -5.83 6.24 6.70
CA SER A 232 -4.81 6.03 5.67
C SER A 232 -3.51 5.51 6.26
N ILE A 233 -2.91 4.54 5.59
CA ILE A 233 -1.57 4.01 5.82
C ILE A 233 -0.69 4.50 4.66
N PRO A 234 0.45 5.17 4.92
CA PRO A 234 1.40 5.48 3.84
C PRO A 234 1.95 4.18 3.24
N PRO A 235 2.14 4.10 1.91
CA PRO A 235 2.75 2.93 1.29
C PRO A 235 4.09 2.56 1.92
N GLY A 236 4.24 1.30 2.29
CA GLY A 236 5.50 0.74 2.77
C GLY A 236 6.52 0.61 1.64
N PRO A 237 7.82 0.45 1.96
CA PRO A 237 8.81 0.08 0.97
C PRO A 237 8.40 -1.23 0.28
N ASN A 238 8.36 -1.24 -1.05
CA ASN A 238 8.04 -2.41 -1.88
C ASN A 238 6.60 -2.93 -1.74
N GLU A 239 5.69 -2.20 -1.11
CA GLU A 239 4.27 -2.52 -1.11
C GLU A 239 3.64 -2.17 -2.48
N ILE A 240 3.05 -3.17 -3.13
CA ILE A 240 2.46 -3.03 -4.47
C ILE A 240 0.98 -2.70 -4.39
N VAL A 241 0.27 -3.40 -3.52
CA VAL A 241 -1.17 -3.22 -3.33
C VAL A 241 -1.33 -2.09 -2.32
N THR A 242 -1.56 -0.88 -2.83
CA THR A 242 -1.69 0.33 -2.00
C THR A 242 -3.09 0.95 -2.06
N GLY A 243 -3.98 0.38 -2.87
CA GLY A 243 -5.32 0.90 -3.11
C GLY A 243 -6.28 0.69 -1.93
N ASP A 244 -5.97 -0.27 -1.07
CA ASP A 244 -6.67 -0.62 0.17
C ASP A 244 -6.03 -0.02 1.42
N ASN A 245 -4.92 0.72 1.28
CA ASN A 245 -4.26 1.42 2.39
C ASN A 245 -5.07 2.62 2.90
N SER A 246 -6.13 3.00 2.18
CA SER A 246 -6.96 4.15 2.53
C SER A 246 -8.44 3.79 2.46
N MET A 247 -9.18 4.20 3.48
CA MET A 247 -10.63 4.06 3.54
C MET A 247 -11.26 5.35 4.02
N THR A 248 -12.35 5.76 3.36
CA THR A 248 -13.19 6.88 3.83
C THR A 248 -14.53 6.33 4.27
N SER A 249 -15.00 6.77 5.43
CA SER A 249 -16.28 6.37 6.00
C SER A 249 -17.43 6.72 5.04
N PRO A 250 -18.37 5.79 4.78
CA PRO A 250 -19.54 6.07 3.95
C PRO A 250 -20.47 7.08 4.64
N SER A 251 -20.44 7.14 5.97
CA SER A 251 -21.25 8.05 6.77
C SER A 251 -20.66 9.47 6.82
N VAL A 252 -21.49 10.44 7.17
CA VAL A 252 -21.07 11.82 7.43
C VAL A 252 -21.29 12.08 8.91
N LEU A 253 -20.22 12.52 9.59
CA LEU A 253 -20.31 13.04 10.95
C LEU A 253 -20.78 14.49 10.88
N TRP A 254 -21.78 14.87 11.67
CA TRP A 254 -22.30 16.23 11.72
C TRP A 254 -22.14 16.81 13.11
N LEU A 255 -21.21 17.75 13.24
CA LEU A 255 -21.03 18.58 14.42
C LEU A 255 -21.96 19.79 14.30
N VAL A 256 -22.89 19.92 15.23
CA VAL A 256 -23.82 21.06 15.30
C VAL A 256 -23.35 22.09 16.34
N PRO A 257 -23.76 23.37 16.24
CA PRO A 257 -23.32 24.40 17.17
C PRO A 257 -23.65 24.06 18.64
N PRO A 258 -22.85 24.51 19.63
CA PRO A 258 -23.00 24.11 21.04
C PRO A 258 -24.36 24.40 21.69
N ALA A 259 -25.11 25.40 21.20
CA ALA A 259 -26.40 25.81 21.76
C ALA A 259 -27.60 25.49 20.85
N ASP A 260 -27.40 24.60 19.86
CA ASP A 260 -28.45 24.07 19.00
C ASP A 260 -29.16 22.91 19.72
N VAL A 261 -30.19 23.26 20.49
CA VAL A 261 -30.91 22.36 21.41
C VAL A 261 -31.70 21.31 20.66
N ASN A 262 -32.27 21.69 19.50
CA ASN A 262 -33.04 20.76 18.66
C ASN A 262 -32.15 19.96 17.67
N MET A 263 -30.86 20.33 17.59
CA MET A 263 -29.83 19.82 16.71
C MET A 263 -30.13 20.01 15.21
N ASP A 264 -30.88 21.02 14.79
CA ASP A 264 -31.26 21.20 13.37
C ASP A 264 -30.15 21.80 12.48
N GLY A 265 -29.04 22.19 13.09
CA GLY A 265 -27.88 22.80 12.45
C GLY A 265 -27.80 24.31 12.62
N ARG A 266 -28.72 24.93 13.36
CA ARG A 266 -28.78 26.37 13.61
C ARG A 266 -29.06 26.65 15.07
N VAL A 267 -28.63 27.83 15.54
CA VAL A 267 -29.05 28.36 16.84
C VAL A 267 -30.01 29.50 16.58
N ASP A 268 -31.31 29.28 16.82
CA ASP A 268 -32.35 30.27 16.57
C ASP A 268 -33.42 30.34 17.67
N ILE A 269 -34.55 30.97 17.35
CA ILE A 269 -35.64 31.18 18.30
C ILE A 269 -36.29 29.86 18.75
N LEU A 270 -36.18 28.79 17.98
CA LEU A 270 -36.68 27.48 18.34
C LEU A 270 -35.85 26.87 19.48
N ASP A 271 -34.53 27.07 19.49
CA ASP A 271 -33.67 26.65 20.61
C ASP A 271 -33.99 27.43 21.87
N ALA A 272 -34.13 28.76 21.75
CA ALA A 272 -34.54 29.61 22.86
C ALA A 272 -35.93 29.23 23.40
N ALA A 273 -36.87 28.84 22.53
CA ALA A 273 -38.18 28.36 22.94
C ALA A 273 -38.09 27.04 23.73
N LEU A 274 -37.17 26.13 23.36
CA LEU A 274 -36.92 24.90 24.11
C LEU A 274 -36.32 25.16 25.49
N ILE A 275 -35.43 26.15 25.63
CA ILE A 275 -35.00 26.64 26.94
C ILE A 275 -36.20 27.17 27.74
N GLY A 276 -37.05 28.01 27.12
CA GLY A 276 -38.23 28.58 27.77
C GLY A 276 -39.23 27.53 28.28
N VAL A 277 -39.45 26.45 27.53
CA VAL A 277 -40.31 25.32 27.94
C VAL A 277 -39.73 24.58 29.14
N ALA A 278 -38.41 24.42 29.19
CA ALA A 278 -37.72 23.71 30.27
C ALA A 278 -37.31 24.63 31.44
N TYR A 279 -37.54 25.94 31.36
CA TYR A 279 -37.03 26.91 32.31
C TYR A 279 -37.44 26.62 33.76
N GLY A 280 -36.47 26.69 34.67
CA GLY A 280 -36.63 26.38 36.09
C GLY A 280 -36.75 24.88 36.42
N SER A 281 -36.57 23.99 35.44
CA SER A 281 -36.61 22.54 35.66
C SER A 281 -35.25 21.99 36.12
N THR A 282 -35.30 20.82 36.76
CA THR A 282 -34.15 20.01 37.19
C THR A 282 -34.41 18.54 36.87
N PRO A 283 -33.39 17.65 36.88
CA PRO A 283 -33.55 16.24 36.58
C PRO A 283 -34.72 15.60 37.34
N GLY A 284 -35.61 14.95 36.60
CA GLY A 284 -36.81 14.28 37.13
C GLY A 284 -38.09 15.13 37.13
N LYS A 285 -38.03 16.42 36.77
CA LYS A 285 -39.24 17.23 36.55
C LYS A 285 -39.90 16.89 35.20
N PRO A 286 -41.24 17.01 35.06
CA PRO A 286 -41.93 16.68 33.81
C PRO A 286 -41.48 17.49 32.60
N ASN A 287 -41.03 18.72 32.80
CA ASN A 287 -40.53 19.61 31.75
C ASN A 287 -38.99 19.62 31.64
N TRP A 288 -38.29 18.68 32.30
CA TRP A 288 -36.83 18.56 32.19
C TRP A 288 -36.42 18.16 30.78
N ASN A 289 -35.58 18.97 30.16
CA ASN A 289 -34.91 18.65 28.91
C ASN A 289 -33.40 18.71 29.13
N LYS A 290 -32.71 17.56 29.07
CA LYS A 290 -31.26 17.50 29.24
C LYS A 290 -30.51 18.32 28.18
N ALA A 291 -31.05 18.46 26.98
CA ALA A 291 -30.42 19.27 25.93
C ALA A 291 -30.56 20.78 26.18
N ALA A 292 -31.45 21.19 27.10
CA ALA A 292 -31.63 22.59 27.48
C ALA A 292 -30.75 23.02 28.67
N ASP A 293 -30.12 22.08 29.39
CA ASP A 293 -29.08 22.33 30.40
C ASP A 293 -27.73 22.38 29.68
N LEU A 294 -27.44 23.53 29.07
CA LEU A 294 -26.31 23.76 28.17
C LEU A 294 -25.00 23.91 28.94
N ASN A 295 -25.05 24.42 30.18
CA ASN A 295 -23.86 24.53 31.02
C ASN A 295 -23.58 23.26 31.86
N GLY A 296 -24.52 22.32 31.92
CA GLY A 296 -24.40 21.04 32.60
C GLY A 296 -24.47 21.12 34.13
N ASP A 297 -25.04 22.19 34.69
CA ASP A 297 -25.13 22.42 36.14
C ASP A 297 -26.33 21.72 36.81
N GLY A 298 -27.16 21.05 36.01
CA GLY A 298 -28.34 20.31 36.47
C GLY A 298 -29.58 21.18 36.65
N LYS A 299 -29.59 22.40 36.11
CA LYS A 299 -30.74 23.31 36.07
C LYS A 299 -30.85 23.92 34.68
N VAL A 300 -32.08 24.22 34.27
CA VAL A 300 -32.31 25.06 33.09
C VAL A 300 -32.66 26.45 33.58
N ASP A 301 -31.77 27.43 33.45
CA ASP A 301 -31.99 28.79 33.91
C ASP A 301 -31.50 29.88 32.95
N ILE A 302 -31.28 31.10 33.47
CA ILE A 302 -30.86 32.25 32.66
C ILE A 302 -29.47 32.05 32.05
N LEU A 303 -28.61 31.21 32.65
CA LEU A 303 -27.29 30.91 32.14
C LEU A 303 -27.36 30.09 30.85
N ASP A 304 -28.30 29.14 30.74
CA ASP A 304 -28.53 28.39 29.50
C ASP A 304 -29.13 29.27 28.40
N ALA A 305 -30.10 30.11 28.77
CA ALA A 305 -30.65 31.10 27.85
C ALA A 305 -29.57 32.08 27.33
N ALA A 306 -28.62 32.47 28.19
CA ALA A 306 -27.50 33.31 27.80
C ALA A 306 -26.56 32.60 26.81
N LEU A 307 -26.38 31.28 26.89
CA LEU A 307 -25.61 30.50 25.92
C LEU A 307 -26.30 30.46 24.55
N VAL A 308 -27.62 30.27 24.50
CA VAL A 308 -28.38 30.39 23.23
C VAL A 308 -28.22 31.78 22.64
N ALA A 309 -28.34 32.84 23.46
CA ALA A 309 -28.16 34.22 23.00
C ALA A 309 -26.75 34.49 22.49
N TYR A 310 -25.72 33.92 23.13
CA TYR A 310 -24.32 34.07 22.72
C TYR A 310 -24.05 33.44 21.35
N TYR A 311 -24.63 32.27 21.08
CA TYR A 311 -24.48 31.55 19.80
C TYR A 311 -25.57 31.89 18.77
N TYR A 312 -26.50 32.81 19.06
CA TYR A 312 -27.66 33.07 18.21
C TYR A 312 -27.24 33.44 16.78
N GLY A 313 -27.85 32.76 15.81
CA GLY A 313 -27.52 32.90 14.39
C GLY A 313 -26.35 32.03 13.90
N ALA A 314 -25.67 31.29 14.77
CA ALA A 314 -24.68 30.30 14.37
C ALA A 314 -25.33 29.17 13.55
N ALA A 315 -24.57 28.61 12.60
CA ALA A 315 -25.00 27.49 11.78
C ALA A 315 -23.81 26.64 11.32
N SER A 316 -24.07 25.35 11.06
CA SER A 316 -23.09 24.35 10.60
C SER A 316 -23.27 23.88 9.16
#